data_AF-A0A8S0T8T7-F1
#
_entry.id   AF-A0A8S0T8T7-F1
#
_cell.length_a   1.000
_cell.length_b   1.000
_cell.length_c   1.000
_cell.angle_alpha   90.00
_cell.angle_beta   90.00
_cell.angle_gamma   90.00
#
_symmetry.space_group_name_H-M   'P 1'
#
loop_
_entity.id
_entity.type
_entity.pdbx_description
1 polymer ?
#
loop_
_entity_poly.entity_id
_entity_poly.type
_entity_poly.pdbx_seq_one_letter_code
_entity_poly.pdbx_strand_id
1 'polypeptide(L)'
;MDETKTAGATAAAGGKRENQVQQVLNILETIKKVSKELRSKSSSDSVDCNSHIKTLMELQTQSESIFSVDPHLSSVHQRLSDLNELIQDVLDSEPGGGIRWFVTRLVRFHELSRVSSLIESELQAWVDRETILNLTKTLYQIHYSKASSDEEILLQKMDSFREILSKGFDINLQELLLKSGIFSNLERILRNPLFSTRVRERSAIAIKELVLYNKDVFVVLVLIGQTMKSLLSMASISSLQVLCSLIKAIKSPFVDELESSGGISKIVDLLHYSEDSEIGLMAFNCVLEIGYFGRKESVQAMLNAGLIEKLVELQRLGSNQFTGCVVKFTIQLEIGEGLRQREKRSFKQEILETLKKGCVSEAEAATIAAEVLWGASP
;
A
#
# COMPACT_ATOMS: atom_id res chain seq x y z
N MET A 1 12.17 -40.07 -12.11
CA MET A 1 10.90 -40.57 -11.53
C MET A 1 10.73 -40.12 -10.07
N ASP A 2 11.24 -38.92 -9.71
CA ASP A 2 11.27 -38.44 -8.32
C ASP A 2 10.93 -36.94 -8.16
N GLU A 3 10.52 -36.27 -9.25
CA GLU A 3 10.08 -34.85 -9.22
C GLU A 3 8.57 -34.71 -8.95
N THR A 4 7.77 -35.77 -9.16
CA THR A 4 6.33 -35.77 -8.92
C THR A 4 5.96 -36.03 -7.45
N LYS A 5 6.84 -36.66 -6.67
CA LYS A 5 6.61 -36.91 -5.23
C LYS A 5 6.86 -35.67 -4.37
N THR A 6 7.85 -34.84 -4.72
CA THR A 6 8.19 -33.60 -4.01
C THR A 6 7.14 -32.51 -4.24
N ALA A 7 6.60 -32.38 -5.45
CA ALA A 7 5.51 -31.44 -5.74
C ALA A 7 4.22 -31.77 -4.95
N GLY A 8 3.86 -33.06 -4.86
CA GLY A 8 2.69 -33.53 -4.11
C GLY A 8 2.77 -33.30 -2.59
N ALA A 9 3.96 -33.47 -2.00
CA ALA A 9 4.19 -33.21 -0.58
C ALA A 9 4.12 -31.70 -0.24
N THR A 10 4.63 -30.83 -1.12
CA THR A 10 4.57 -29.37 -0.90
C THR A 10 3.18 -28.76 -1.06
N ALA A 11 2.30 -29.38 -1.88
CA ALA A 11 0.91 -28.99 -2.03
C ALA A 11 0.05 -29.45 -0.83
N ALA A 12 0.26 -30.68 -0.35
CA ALA A 12 -0.42 -31.20 0.85
C ALA A 12 -0.05 -30.43 2.13
N ALA A 13 1.21 -30.00 2.27
CA ALA A 13 1.65 -29.14 3.35
C ALA A 13 1.11 -27.70 3.24
N GLY A 14 0.90 -27.20 2.01
CA GLY A 14 0.26 -25.91 1.74
C GLY A 14 -1.21 -25.88 2.17
N GLY A 15 -2.00 -26.86 1.75
CA GLY A 15 -3.42 -26.96 2.13
C GLY A 15 -3.64 -27.18 3.63
N LYS A 16 -2.70 -27.86 4.32
CA LYS A 16 -2.77 -28.02 5.78
C LYS A 16 -2.55 -26.69 6.53
N ARG A 17 -1.65 -25.83 6.06
CA ARG A 17 -1.40 -24.51 6.67
C ARG A 17 -2.47 -23.48 6.32
N GLU A 18 -3.00 -23.48 5.10
CA GLU A 18 -4.12 -22.59 4.73
C GLU A 18 -5.38 -22.90 5.58
N ASN A 19 -5.64 -24.19 5.86
CA ASN A 19 -6.69 -24.59 6.80
C ASN A 19 -6.42 -24.10 8.24
N GLN A 20 -5.15 -24.10 8.69
CA GLN A 20 -4.79 -23.56 10.01
C GLN A 20 -5.00 -22.04 10.08
N VAL A 21 -4.67 -21.30 9.02
CA VAL A 21 -4.93 -19.84 8.95
C VAL A 21 -6.43 -19.56 9.07
N GLN A 22 -7.27 -20.31 8.34
CA GLN A 22 -8.72 -20.14 8.41
C GLN A 22 -9.29 -20.46 9.80
N GLN A 23 -8.74 -21.47 10.48
CA GLN A 23 -9.12 -21.80 11.84
C GLN A 23 -8.71 -20.70 12.84
N VAL A 24 -7.49 -20.17 12.72
CA VAL A 24 -7.02 -19.05 13.56
C VAL A 24 -7.82 -17.77 13.31
N LEU A 25 -8.22 -17.49 12.06
CA LEU A 25 -9.10 -16.38 11.73
C LEU A 25 -10.48 -16.50 12.41
N ASN A 26 -11.08 -17.70 12.40
CA ASN A 26 -12.35 -17.94 13.08
C ASN A 26 -12.22 -17.75 14.61
N ILE A 27 -11.11 -18.21 15.20
CA ILE A 27 -10.81 -17.98 16.62
C ILE A 27 -10.70 -16.47 16.89
N LEU A 28 -9.97 -15.73 16.05
CA LEU A 28 -9.81 -14.28 16.19
C LEU A 28 -11.15 -13.53 16.07
N GLU A 29 -12.00 -13.89 15.12
CA GLU A 29 -13.33 -13.31 14.97
C GLU A 29 -14.22 -13.58 16.19
N THR A 30 -14.15 -14.80 16.72
CA THR A 30 -14.94 -15.16 17.91
C THR A 30 -14.44 -14.41 19.14
N ILE A 31 -13.13 -14.28 19.33
CA ILE A 31 -12.56 -13.48 20.42
C ILE A 31 -12.96 -12.01 20.27
N LYS A 32 -12.85 -11.41 19.07
CA LYS A 32 -13.29 -10.04 18.81
C LYS A 32 -14.77 -9.83 19.15
N LYS A 33 -15.62 -10.79 18.78
CA LYS A 33 -17.06 -10.75 19.08
C LYS A 33 -17.32 -10.80 20.59
N VAL A 34 -16.71 -11.78 21.29
CA VAL A 34 -16.85 -11.95 22.73
C VAL A 34 -16.30 -10.73 23.49
N SER A 35 -15.13 -10.22 23.10
CA SER A 35 -14.51 -9.00 23.65
C SER A 35 -15.42 -7.77 23.50
N LYS A 36 -16.03 -7.57 22.34
CA LYS A 36 -16.96 -6.46 22.07
C LYS A 36 -18.25 -6.56 22.90
N GLU A 37 -18.79 -7.77 23.06
CA GLU A 37 -20.01 -8.04 23.83
C GLU A 37 -19.78 -7.92 25.35
N LEU A 38 -18.60 -8.32 25.84
CA LEU A 38 -18.18 -8.12 27.22
C LEU A 38 -18.00 -6.63 27.57
N ARG A 39 -17.53 -5.81 26.61
CA ARG A 39 -17.40 -4.35 26.78
C ARG A 39 -18.75 -3.62 26.77
N SER A 40 -19.73 -4.11 26.00
CA SER A 40 -21.02 -3.42 25.82
C SER A 40 -22.06 -3.72 26.90
N LYS A 41 -21.99 -4.88 27.57
CA LYS A 41 -23.00 -5.33 28.55
C LYS A 41 -22.64 -5.10 30.02
N SER A 42 -21.68 -4.20 30.32
CA SER A 42 -21.19 -3.94 31.69
C SER A 42 -22.23 -3.34 32.67
N SER A 43 -23.50 -3.16 32.29
CA SER A 43 -24.54 -2.58 33.15
C SER A 43 -25.88 -3.31 33.23
N SER A 44 -26.08 -4.48 32.60
CA SER A 44 -27.36 -5.20 32.73
C SER A 44 -27.27 -6.70 32.37
N ASP A 45 -27.72 -7.55 33.30
CA ASP A 45 -27.97 -9.00 33.22
C ASP A 45 -26.78 -9.97 33.12
N SER A 46 -26.61 -10.76 34.20
CA SER A 46 -25.53 -11.72 34.44
C SER A 46 -25.66 -13.06 33.69
N VAL A 47 -26.76 -13.31 32.97
CA VAL A 47 -27.08 -14.63 32.40
C VAL A 47 -26.38 -14.86 31.06
N ASP A 48 -26.15 -13.80 30.28
CA ASP A 48 -25.60 -13.92 28.91
C ASP A 48 -24.07 -14.06 28.89
N CYS A 49 -23.36 -13.49 29.88
CA CYS A 49 -21.90 -13.56 29.98
C CYS A 49 -21.38 -15.00 30.13
N ASN A 50 -22.14 -15.87 30.80
CA ASN A 50 -21.78 -17.28 30.99
C ASN A 50 -21.77 -18.08 29.68
N SER A 51 -22.61 -17.72 28.72
CA SER A 51 -22.63 -18.38 27.41
C SER A 51 -21.39 -18.04 26.57
N HIS A 52 -20.96 -16.77 26.60
CA HIS A 52 -19.78 -16.29 25.88
C HIS A 52 -18.47 -16.80 26.49
N ILE A 53 -18.43 -16.89 27.81
CA ILE A 53 -17.33 -17.51 28.56
C ILE A 53 -17.20 -19.00 28.18
N LYS A 54 -18.32 -19.73 28.11
CA LYS A 54 -18.33 -21.13 27.70
C LYS A 54 -17.85 -21.33 26.27
N THR A 55 -18.24 -20.45 25.33
CA THR A 55 -17.70 -20.50 23.96
C THR A 55 -16.20 -20.25 23.89
N LEU A 56 -15.66 -19.41 24.77
CA LEU A 56 -14.22 -19.13 24.82
C LEU A 56 -13.43 -20.35 25.36
N MET A 57 -13.99 -21.06 26.35
CA MET A 57 -13.42 -22.32 26.84
C MET A 57 -13.45 -23.43 25.78
N GLU A 58 -14.55 -23.56 25.03
CA GLU A 58 -14.66 -24.55 23.95
C GLU A 58 -13.65 -24.28 22.82
N LEU A 59 -13.37 -23.01 22.51
CA LEU A 59 -12.33 -22.63 21.55
C LEU A 59 -10.92 -23.00 21.99
N GLN A 60 -10.60 -22.89 23.28
CA GLN A 60 -9.30 -23.30 23.82
C GLN A 60 -9.08 -24.80 23.59
N THR A 61 -10.07 -25.63 23.93
CA THR A 61 -9.94 -27.09 23.81
C THR A 61 -9.80 -27.55 22.35
N GLN A 62 -10.43 -26.83 21.42
CA GLN A 62 -10.30 -27.10 19.99
C GLN A 62 -8.95 -26.65 19.40
N SER A 63 -8.32 -25.64 20.02
CA SER A 63 -7.13 -24.97 19.48
C SER A 63 -5.79 -25.42 20.10
N GLU A 64 -5.82 -26.21 21.19
CA GLU A 64 -4.64 -26.85 21.80
C GLU A 64 -3.78 -27.65 20.81
N SER A 65 -4.41 -28.29 19.82
CA SER A 65 -3.70 -29.05 18.78
C SER A 65 -3.00 -28.17 17.73
N ILE A 66 -3.40 -26.91 17.60
CA ILE A 66 -2.87 -25.95 16.60
C ILE A 66 -1.74 -25.13 17.22
N PHE A 67 -1.93 -24.67 18.46
CA PHE A 67 -0.95 -23.82 19.15
C PHE A 67 0.29 -24.57 19.65
N SER A 68 0.20 -25.89 19.82
CA SER A 68 1.34 -26.74 20.21
C SER A 68 2.33 -26.99 19.07
N VAL A 69 1.97 -26.70 17.82
CA VAL A 69 2.80 -26.99 16.63
C VAL A 69 3.66 -25.80 16.19
N ASP A 70 3.26 -24.56 16.49
CA ASP A 70 3.98 -23.35 16.09
C ASP A 70 4.60 -22.64 17.32
N PRO A 71 5.94 -22.47 17.38
CA PRO A 71 6.61 -21.72 18.44
C PRO A 71 6.05 -20.30 18.65
N HIS A 72 5.54 -19.65 17.60
CA HIS A 72 4.98 -18.30 17.67
C HIS A 72 3.57 -18.22 18.25
N LEU A 73 2.91 -19.36 18.45
CA LEU A 73 1.58 -19.44 19.07
C LEU A 73 1.63 -19.99 20.51
N SER A 74 2.82 -20.39 20.98
CA SER A 74 3.01 -20.89 22.35
C SER A 74 2.71 -19.83 23.41
N SER A 75 3.05 -18.56 23.14
CA SER A 75 2.72 -17.42 24.00
C SER A 75 1.22 -17.10 23.97
N VAL A 76 0.55 -17.28 22.84
CA VAL A 76 -0.92 -17.18 22.75
C VAL A 76 -1.59 -18.25 23.59
N HIS A 77 -1.09 -19.49 23.55
CA HIS A 77 -1.60 -20.57 24.37
C HIS A 77 -1.48 -20.28 25.87
N GLN A 78 -0.32 -19.77 26.32
CA GLN A 78 -0.14 -19.37 27.71
C GLN A 78 -1.12 -18.25 28.10
N ARG A 79 -1.28 -17.23 27.25
CA ARG A 79 -2.21 -16.12 27.52
C ARG A 79 -3.67 -16.55 27.51
N LEU A 80 -4.05 -17.54 26.70
CA LEU A 80 -5.39 -18.13 26.70
C LEU A 80 -5.65 -18.92 27.99
N SER A 81 -4.63 -19.62 28.51
CA SER A 81 -4.71 -20.24 29.84
C SER A 81 -4.86 -19.20 30.95
N ASP A 82 -4.05 -18.12 30.93
CA ASP A 82 -4.17 -17.01 31.88
C ASP A 82 -5.56 -16.34 31.79
N LEU A 83 -6.10 -16.18 30.58
CA LEU A 83 -7.44 -15.66 30.34
C LEU A 83 -8.50 -16.58 30.96
N ASN A 84 -8.35 -17.90 30.83
CA ASN A 84 -9.27 -18.87 31.39
C ASN A 84 -9.21 -18.89 32.93
N GLU A 85 -8.03 -18.79 33.54
CA GLU A 85 -7.89 -18.64 34.99
C GLU A 85 -8.59 -17.37 35.50
N LEU A 86 -8.42 -16.23 34.81
CA LEU A 86 -9.11 -14.99 35.16
C LEU A 86 -10.64 -15.10 35.00
N ILE A 87 -11.10 -15.84 34.00
CA ILE A 87 -12.52 -16.12 33.78
C ILE A 87 -13.08 -16.98 34.91
N GLN A 88 -12.39 -18.05 35.31
CA GLN A 88 -12.80 -18.91 36.43
C GLN A 88 -12.82 -18.12 37.74
N ASP A 89 -11.82 -17.29 38.02
CA ASP A 89 -11.79 -16.42 39.21
C ASP A 89 -12.98 -15.42 39.23
N VAL A 90 -13.41 -14.92 38.07
CA VAL A 90 -14.61 -14.08 37.96
C VAL A 90 -15.91 -14.87 38.21
N LEU A 91 -15.97 -16.14 37.79
CA LEU A 91 -17.13 -17.02 37.97
C LEU A 91 -17.27 -17.54 39.41
N ASP A 92 -16.15 -17.89 40.05
CA ASP A 92 -16.11 -18.46 41.41
C ASP A 92 -16.29 -17.39 42.51
N SER A 93 -16.18 -16.11 42.15
CA SER A 93 -16.37 -15.00 43.07
C SER A 93 -17.86 -14.76 43.36
N GLU A 94 -18.34 -15.20 44.53
CA GLU A 94 -19.73 -15.00 44.96
C GLU A 94 -20.16 -13.52 44.94
N PRO A 95 -21.45 -13.23 44.66
CA PRO A 95 -22.00 -11.88 44.64
C PRO A 95 -22.08 -11.29 46.06
N GLY A 96 -20.95 -10.82 46.57
CA GLY A 96 -20.90 -10.01 47.79
C GLY A 96 -21.49 -8.63 47.53
N GLY A 97 -22.62 -8.30 48.16
CA GLY A 97 -23.38 -7.06 47.95
C GLY A 97 -22.70 -5.77 48.46
N GLY A 98 -21.54 -5.39 47.90
CA GLY A 98 -20.82 -4.17 48.28
C GLY A 98 -20.03 -3.51 47.15
N ILE A 99 -19.77 -2.21 47.28
CA ILE A 99 -19.00 -1.38 46.31
C ILE A 99 -17.60 -1.97 46.05
N ARG A 100 -17.00 -2.61 47.06
CA ARG A 100 -15.71 -3.30 46.92
C ARG A 100 -15.76 -4.45 45.89
N TRP A 101 -16.86 -5.21 45.86
CA TRP A 101 -17.07 -6.26 44.87
C TRP A 101 -17.28 -5.67 43.47
N PHE A 102 -18.04 -4.57 43.36
CA PHE A 102 -18.24 -3.88 42.09
C PHE A 102 -16.93 -3.35 41.49
N VAL A 103 -16.08 -2.71 42.30
CA VAL A 103 -14.75 -2.23 41.87
C VAL A 103 -13.84 -3.40 41.49
N THR A 104 -13.80 -4.48 42.30
CA THR A 104 -13.00 -5.68 42.00
C THR A 104 -13.45 -6.34 40.70
N ARG A 105 -14.76 -6.40 40.45
CA ARG A 105 -15.35 -6.93 39.22
C ARG A 105 -15.01 -6.06 38.01
N LEU A 106 -15.06 -4.73 38.12
CA LEU A 106 -14.66 -3.81 37.04
C LEU A 106 -13.16 -3.92 36.69
N VAL A 107 -12.29 -4.04 37.70
CA VAL A 107 -10.84 -4.23 37.49
C VAL A 107 -10.58 -5.55 36.77
N ARG A 108 -11.23 -6.64 37.18
CA ARG A 108 -11.12 -7.95 36.50
C ARG A 108 -11.65 -7.93 35.08
N PHE A 109 -12.75 -7.22 34.80
CA PHE A 109 -13.23 -7.04 33.42
C PHE A 109 -12.27 -6.22 32.56
N HIS A 110 -11.61 -5.22 33.14
CA HIS A 110 -10.57 -4.47 32.44
C HIS A 110 -9.35 -5.35 32.16
N GLU A 111 -8.94 -6.19 33.10
CA GLU A 111 -7.86 -7.17 32.89
C GLU A 111 -8.23 -8.22 31.83
N LEU A 112 -9.46 -8.74 31.86
CA LEU A 112 -9.99 -9.65 30.84
C LEU A 112 -9.95 -9.01 29.44
N SER A 113 -10.44 -7.77 29.34
CA SER A 113 -10.42 -6.98 28.12
C SER A 113 -9.00 -6.71 27.63
N ARG A 114 -8.05 -6.48 28.55
CA ARG A 114 -6.63 -6.29 28.24
C ARG A 114 -6.00 -7.57 27.71
N VAL A 115 -6.21 -8.71 28.36
CA VAL A 115 -5.65 -10.00 27.95
C VAL A 115 -6.26 -10.44 26.61
N SER A 116 -7.58 -10.28 26.42
CA SER A 116 -8.24 -10.51 25.13
C SER A 116 -7.65 -9.64 24.03
N SER A 117 -7.44 -8.34 24.28
CA SER A 117 -6.84 -7.44 23.31
C SER A 117 -5.40 -7.83 22.94
N LEU A 118 -4.63 -8.36 23.90
CA LEU A 118 -3.27 -8.85 23.64
C LEU A 118 -3.32 -10.11 22.77
N ILE A 119 -4.18 -11.07 23.10
CA ILE A 119 -4.38 -12.28 22.29
C ILE A 119 -4.83 -11.92 20.87
N GLU A 120 -5.78 -10.99 20.72
CA GLU A 120 -6.24 -10.51 19.41
C GLU A 120 -5.09 -9.92 18.59
N SER A 121 -4.23 -9.10 19.21
CA SER A 121 -3.08 -8.50 18.52
C SER A 121 -2.03 -9.54 18.12
N GLU A 122 -1.80 -10.54 18.97
CA GLU A 122 -0.79 -11.58 18.74
C GLU A 122 -1.24 -12.56 17.66
N LEU A 123 -2.52 -12.96 17.67
CA LEU A 123 -3.13 -13.76 16.61
C LEU A 123 -3.15 -13.00 15.28
N GLN A 124 -3.48 -11.71 15.29
CA GLN A 124 -3.45 -10.90 14.07
C GLN A 124 -2.02 -10.79 13.50
N ALA A 125 -1.01 -10.59 14.35
CA ALA A 125 0.39 -10.57 13.93
C ALA A 125 0.83 -11.91 13.32
N TRP A 126 0.37 -13.04 13.89
CA TRP A 126 0.63 -14.36 13.33
C TRP A 126 -0.05 -14.54 11.96
N VAL A 127 -1.32 -14.14 11.81
CA VAL A 127 -2.05 -14.19 10.53
C VAL A 127 -1.36 -13.33 9.47
N ASP A 128 -0.95 -12.12 9.84
CA ASP A 128 -0.28 -11.19 8.92
C ASP A 128 1.07 -11.77 8.47
N ARG A 129 1.82 -12.40 9.38
CA ARG A 129 3.06 -13.12 9.05
C ARG A 129 2.84 -14.29 8.11
N GLU A 130 1.87 -15.15 8.39
CA GLU A 130 1.60 -16.33 7.57
C GLU A 130 1.08 -15.94 6.19
N THR A 131 0.33 -14.84 6.08
CA THR A 131 -0.10 -14.26 4.80
C THR A 131 1.10 -13.83 3.94
N ILE A 132 2.10 -13.16 4.53
CA ILE A 132 3.33 -12.76 3.82
C ILE A 132 4.15 -13.98 3.37
N LEU A 133 4.30 -14.98 4.24
CA LEU A 133 5.03 -16.20 3.92
C LEU A 133 4.34 -16.98 2.80
N ASN A 134 3.02 -17.10 2.85
CA ASN A 134 2.23 -17.74 1.81
C ASN A 134 2.31 -16.99 0.48
N LEU A 135 2.19 -15.66 0.48
CA LEU A 135 2.40 -14.86 -0.72
C LEU A 135 3.81 -15.06 -1.28
N THR A 136 4.85 -14.98 -0.44
CA THR A 136 6.24 -15.18 -0.86
C THR A 136 6.45 -16.55 -1.50
N LYS A 137 5.87 -17.59 -0.91
CA LYS A 137 5.93 -18.95 -1.45
C LYS A 137 5.22 -19.04 -2.80
N THR A 138 4.02 -18.45 -2.93
CA THR A 138 3.30 -18.39 -4.20
C THR A 138 4.10 -17.63 -5.27
N LEU A 139 4.69 -16.48 -4.90
CA LEU A 139 5.55 -15.70 -5.80
C LEU A 139 6.79 -16.46 -6.26
N TYR A 140 7.38 -17.30 -5.41
CA TYR A 140 8.53 -18.14 -5.76
C TYR A 140 8.11 -19.30 -6.69
N GLN A 141 6.97 -19.94 -6.40
CA GLN A 141 6.47 -21.09 -7.15
C GLN A 141 5.90 -20.72 -8.51
N ILE A 142 5.43 -19.49 -8.69
CA ILE A 142 5.02 -18.96 -9.98
C ILE A 142 6.26 -18.77 -10.84
N HIS A 143 6.61 -19.85 -11.53
CA HIS A 143 7.66 -19.83 -12.54
C HIS A 143 7.09 -19.45 -13.90
N TYR A 144 5.99 -20.03 -14.39
CA TYR A 144 5.29 -19.62 -15.63
C TYR A 144 3.87 -20.22 -15.72
N SER A 145 3.08 -20.20 -14.64
CA SER A 145 1.72 -20.80 -14.73
C SER A 145 0.81 -19.93 -15.59
N LYS A 146 0.32 -20.48 -16.69
CA LYS A 146 -0.61 -19.87 -17.66
C LYS A 146 -2.09 -19.98 -17.23
N ALA A 147 -2.37 -20.59 -16.08
CA ALA A 147 -3.72 -20.82 -15.62
C ALA A 147 -4.31 -19.52 -15.05
N SER A 148 -5.40 -19.02 -15.65
CA SER A 148 -6.15 -17.85 -15.18
C SER A 148 -6.57 -17.97 -13.70
N SER A 149 -6.86 -19.19 -13.23
CA SER A 149 -7.18 -19.46 -11.83
C SER A 149 -6.02 -19.15 -10.87
N ASP A 150 -4.77 -19.37 -11.29
CA ASP A 150 -3.60 -19.10 -10.44
C ASP A 150 -3.32 -17.60 -10.35
N GLU A 151 -3.65 -16.85 -11.42
CA GLU A 151 -3.55 -15.39 -11.42
C GLU A 151 -4.51 -14.74 -10.42
N GLU A 152 -5.78 -15.17 -10.37
CA GLU A 152 -6.75 -14.57 -9.44
C GLU A 152 -6.40 -14.86 -7.98
N ILE A 153 -5.90 -16.07 -7.67
CA ILE A 153 -5.40 -16.41 -6.34
C ILE A 153 -4.20 -15.53 -5.97
N LEU A 154 -3.28 -15.29 -6.91
CA LEU A 154 -2.14 -14.40 -6.68
C LEU A 154 -2.60 -12.96 -6.41
N LEU A 155 -3.55 -12.46 -7.20
CA LEU A 155 -4.09 -11.12 -7.05
C LEU A 155 -4.75 -10.94 -5.67
N GLN A 156 -5.53 -11.92 -5.23
CA GLN A 156 -6.15 -11.90 -3.90
C GLN A 156 -5.07 -11.89 -2.80
N LYS A 157 -4.03 -12.73 -2.91
CA LYS A 157 -2.93 -12.74 -1.94
C LYS A 157 -2.16 -11.40 -1.93
N MET A 158 -1.99 -10.74 -3.07
CA MET A 158 -1.39 -9.40 -3.15
C MET A 158 -2.29 -8.31 -2.54
N ASP A 159 -3.61 -8.44 -2.64
CA ASP A 159 -4.55 -7.51 -2.02
C ASP A 159 -4.56 -7.62 -0.49
N SER A 160 -4.59 -8.86 0.04
CA SER A 160 -4.44 -9.08 1.48
C SER A 160 -3.11 -8.54 2.00
N PHE A 161 -2.04 -8.70 1.21
CA PHE A 161 -0.74 -8.13 1.54
C PHE A 161 -0.75 -6.59 1.60
N ARG A 162 -1.42 -5.93 0.64
CA ARG A 162 -1.60 -4.47 0.67
C ARG A 162 -2.35 -4.02 1.92
N GLU A 163 -3.42 -4.73 2.28
CA GLU A 163 -4.21 -4.42 3.48
C GLU A 163 -3.40 -4.56 4.77
N ILE A 164 -2.43 -5.48 4.80
CA ILE A 164 -1.51 -5.59 5.93
C ILE A 164 -0.60 -4.37 6.00
N LEU A 165 -0.01 -3.95 4.88
CA LEU A 165 0.89 -2.79 4.84
C LEU A 165 0.18 -1.47 5.19
N SER A 166 -1.11 -1.35 4.88
CA SER A 166 -1.89 -0.13 5.17
C SER A 166 -2.26 0.04 6.65
N LYS A 167 -2.11 -1.00 7.50
CA LYS A 167 -2.37 -0.92 8.95
C LYS A 167 -1.33 -0.10 9.71
N GLY A 168 -0.18 0.19 9.11
CA GLY A 168 0.90 0.95 9.70
C GLY A 168 2.13 0.11 10.03
N PHE A 169 3.18 0.80 10.51
CA PHE A 169 4.51 0.23 10.68
C PHE A 169 4.62 -0.74 11.88
N ASP A 170 5.28 -1.89 11.65
CA ASP A 170 5.59 -2.92 12.64
C ASP A 170 7.01 -3.47 12.39
N ILE A 171 7.86 -3.39 13.41
CA ILE A 171 9.26 -3.82 13.32
C ILE A 171 9.43 -5.32 13.02
N ASN A 172 8.57 -6.18 13.58
CA ASN A 172 8.63 -7.63 13.38
C ASN A 172 8.22 -7.98 11.94
N LEU A 173 7.24 -7.25 11.43
CA LEU A 173 6.80 -7.40 10.04
C LEU A 173 7.89 -6.94 9.08
N GLN A 174 8.56 -5.82 9.35
CA GLN A 174 9.68 -5.36 8.52
C GLN A 174 10.80 -6.40 8.42
N GLU A 175 11.20 -7.01 9.53
CA GLU A 175 12.23 -8.06 9.53
C GLU A 175 11.82 -9.24 8.65
N LEU A 176 10.54 -9.63 8.70
CA LEU A 176 9.98 -10.69 7.86
C LEU A 176 9.95 -10.30 6.36
N LEU A 177 9.55 -9.07 6.04
CA LEU A 177 9.53 -8.56 4.67
C LEU A 177 10.94 -8.59 4.04
N LEU A 178 11.96 -8.23 4.83
CA LEU A 178 13.34 -8.27 4.39
C LEU A 178 13.85 -9.70 4.21
N LYS A 179 13.61 -10.60 5.18
CA LYS A 179 14.05 -12.00 5.11
C LYS A 179 13.36 -12.79 4.01
N SER A 180 12.10 -12.49 3.72
CA SER A 180 11.33 -13.18 2.68
C SER A 180 11.77 -12.83 1.26
N GLY A 181 12.48 -11.72 1.05
CA GLY A 181 12.86 -11.25 -0.28
C GLY A 181 11.64 -10.91 -1.16
N ILE A 182 10.52 -10.56 -0.53
CA ILE A 182 9.25 -10.33 -1.24
C ILE A 182 9.37 -9.21 -2.28
N PHE A 183 10.14 -8.15 -1.99
CA PHE A 183 10.38 -7.06 -2.92
C PHE A 183 10.99 -7.55 -4.24
N SER A 184 12.06 -8.34 -4.17
CA SER A 184 12.76 -8.85 -5.36
C SER A 184 11.86 -9.75 -6.20
N ASN A 185 10.97 -10.50 -5.55
CA ASN A 185 9.99 -11.34 -6.23
C ASN A 185 8.90 -10.51 -6.94
N LEU A 186 8.39 -9.46 -6.29
CA LEU A 186 7.44 -8.52 -6.90
C LEU A 186 8.07 -7.78 -8.07
N GLU A 187 9.32 -7.32 -7.93
CA GLU A 187 10.05 -6.63 -9.00
C GLU A 187 10.30 -7.56 -10.20
N ARG A 188 10.62 -8.84 -9.95
CA ARG A 188 10.75 -9.86 -10.99
C ARG A 188 9.47 -10.03 -11.81
N ILE A 189 8.32 -10.05 -11.15
CA ILE A 189 7.01 -10.13 -11.83
C ILE A 189 6.74 -8.86 -12.62
N LEU A 190 6.96 -7.69 -12.01
CA LEU A 190 6.75 -6.39 -12.67
C LEU A 190 7.57 -6.25 -13.95
N ARG A 191 8.83 -6.72 -13.95
CA ARG A 191 9.75 -6.66 -15.09
C ARG A 191 9.38 -7.66 -16.20
N ASN A 192 8.79 -8.80 -15.86
CA ASN A 192 8.59 -9.87 -16.81
C ASN A 192 7.31 -9.64 -17.65
N PRO A 193 7.42 -9.38 -18.96
CA PRO A 193 6.28 -9.11 -19.82
C PRO A 193 5.39 -10.34 -20.08
N LEU A 194 5.83 -11.53 -19.65
CA LEU A 194 5.05 -12.76 -19.79
C LEU A 194 3.86 -12.82 -18.81
N PHE A 195 3.88 -12.02 -17.74
CA PHE A 195 2.74 -11.87 -16.85
C PHE A 195 1.72 -10.89 -17.43
N SER A 196 0.44 -11.15 -17.15
CA SER A 196 -0.65 -10.25 -17.54
C SER A 196 -0.45 -8.85 -16.96
N THR A 197 -0.93 -7.83 -17.68
CA THR A 197 -0.85 -6.43 -17.23
C THR A 197 -1.45 -6.25 -15.85
N ARG A 198 -2.57 -6.92 -15.54
CA ARG A 198 -3.25 -6.86 -14.23
C ARG A 198 -2.35 -7.35 -13.09
N VAL A 199 -1.62 -8.46 -13.28
CA VAL A 199 -0.68 -8.99 -12.26
C VAL A 199 0.52 -8.06 -12.09
N ARG A 200 1.04 -7.52 -13.19
CA ARG A 200 2.16 -6.56 -13.15
C ARG A 200 1.76 -5.27 -12.44
N GLU A 201 0.57 -4.75 -12.71
CA GLU A 201 0.03 -3.56 -12.04
C GLU A 201 -0.18 -3.81 -10.55
N ARG A 202 -0.71 -4.97 -10.16
CA ARG A 202 -0.87 -5.31 -8.75
C ARG A 202 0.47 -5.43 -8.02
N SER A 203 1.47 -5.96 -8.71
CA SER A 203 2.85 -6.00 -8.21
C SER A 203 3.43 -4.59 -8.03
N ALA A 204 3.20 -3.69 -8.99
CA ALA A 204 3.60 -2.28 -8.89
C ALA A 204 2.93 -1.57 -7.70
N ILE A 205 1.64 -1.81 -7.48
CA ILE A 205 0.92 -1.27 -6.32
C ILE A 205 1.52 -1.82 -5.02
N ALA A 206 1.79 -3.13 -4.93
CA ALA A 206 2.41 -3.71 -3.74
C ALA A 206 3.80 -3.12 -3.45
N ILE A 207 4.62 -2.87 -4.49
CA ILE A 207 5.92 -2.20 -4.36
C ILE A 207 5.75 -0.76 -3.85
N LYS A 208 4.78 -0.01 -4.38
CA LYS A 208 4.46 1.33 -3.88
C LYS A 208 4.14 1.31 -2.38
N GLU A 209 3.31 0.36 -1.96
CA GLU A 209 2.90 0.23 -0.55
C GLU A 209 4.07 -0.16 0.35
N LEU A 210 5.01 -0.98 -0.13
CA LEU A 210 6.27 -1.25 0.58
C LEU A 210 7.10 0.01 0.80
N VAL A 211 7.22 0.88 -0.22
CA VAL A 211 7.92 2.17 -0.08
C VAL A 211 7.23 3.08 0.92
N LEU A 212 5.90 3.15 0.90
CA LEU A 212 5.13 3.94 1.86
C LEU A 212 5.23 3.38 3.28
N TYR A 213 5.34 2.06 3.42
CA TYR A 213 5.47 1.37 4.69
C TYR A 213 6.81 1.68 5.38
N ASN A 214 7.93 1.61 4.66
CA ASN A 214 9.23 2.06 5.16
C ASN A 214 10.08 2.66 4.04
N LYS A 215 10.16 3.99 4.01
CA LYS A 215 10.93 4.74 3.02
C LYS A 215 12.43 4.46 3.12
N ASP A 216 12.98 4.36 4.33
CA ASP A 216 14.43 4.25 4.54
C ASP A 216 15.02 2.95 3.97
N VAL A 217 14.20 1.91 3.88
CA VAL A 217 14.61 0.59 3.40
C VAL A 217 14.32 0.41 1.91
N PHE A 218 13.09 0.70 1.48
CA PHE A 218 12.64 0.29 0.15
C PHE A 218 12.94 1.33 -0.94
N VAL A 219 13.21 2.60 -0.57
CA VAL A 219 13.58 3.64 -1.55
C VAL A 219 14.83 3.27 -2.33
N VAL A 220 15.86 2.78 -1.63
CA VAL A 220 17.13 2.38 -2.27
C VAL A 220 16.91 1.24 -3.26
N LEU A 221 16.04 0.27 -2.92
CA LEU A 221 15.72 -0.85 -3.80
C LEU A 221 14.97 -0.39 -5.06
N VAL A 222 14.08 0.59 -4.93
CA VAL A 222 13.36 1.17 -6.09
C VAL A 222 14.28 1.99 -6.99
N LEU A 223 15.18 2.79 -6.41
CA LEU A 223 16.10 3.65 -7.17
C LEU A 223 17.17 2.86 -7.93
N ILE A 224 17.72 1.81 -7.32
CA ILE A 224 18.75 0.96 -7.94
C ILE A 224 18.14 -0.10 -8.87
N GLY A 225 16.85 -0.42 -8.65
CA GLY A 225 16.14 -1.49 -9.33
C GLY A 225 15.74 -1.19 -10.79
N GLN A 226 14.91 -2.07 -11.33
CA GLN A 226 14.28 -1.91 -12.66
C GLN A 226 12.79 -1.55 -12.56
N THR A 227 12.30 -1.31 -11.35
CA THR A 227 10.91 -0.92 -11.07
C THR A 227 10.48 0.26 -11.93
N MET A 228 11.21 1.38 -11.90
CA MET A 228 10.88 2.60 -12.66
C MET A 228 10.80 2.35 -14.17
N LYS A 229 11.82 1.69 -14.76
CA LYS A 229 11.83 1.39 -16.20
C LYS A 229 10.68 0.48 -16.61
N SER A 230 10.32 -0.47 -15.74
CA SER A 230 9.19 -1.39 -15.98
C SER A 230 7.84 -0.66 -15.94
N LEU A 231 7.65 0.27 -15.01
CA LEU A 231 6.46 1.12 -14.93
C LEU A 231 6.31 1.98 -16.19
N LEU A 232 7.38 2.67 -16.59
CA LEU A 232 7.39 3.49 -17.80
C LEU A 232 7.12 2.69 -19.07
N SER A 233 7.59 1.44 -19.15
CA SER A 233 7.33 0.56 -20.28
C SER A 233 5.90 0.05 -20.34
N MET A 234 5.20 -0.02 -19.20
CA MET A 234 3.79 -0.45 -19.17
C MET A 234 2.85 0.67 -19.62
N ALA A 235 3.16 1.92 -19.24
CA ALA A 235 2.40 3.11 -19.61
C ALA A 235 0.87 2.99 -19.38
N SER A 236 0.46 2.16 -18.42
CA SER A 236 -0.93 2.02 -18.02
C SER A 236 -1.31 3.02 -16.93
N ILE A 237 -2.60 3.26 -16.75
CA ILE A 237 -3.16 4.17 -15.73
C ILE A 237 -2.60 3.82 -14.34
N SER A 238 -2.68 2.54 -13.94
CA SER A 238 -2.18 2.05 -12.65
C SER A 238 -0.67 2.27 -12.51
N SER A 239 0.11 2.05 -13.57
CA SER A 239 1.57 2.23 -13.54
C SER A 239 1.97 3.70 -13.36
N LEU A 240 1.26 4.62 -14.02
CA LEU A 240 1.47 6.06 -13.87
C LEU A 240 1.00 6.57 -12.50
N GLN A 241 -0.10 6.03 -11.97
CA GLN A 241 -0.54 6.35 -10.62
C GLN A 241 0.49 5.91 -9.56
N VAL A 242 1.08 4.73 -9.73
CA VAL A 242 2.19 4.26 -8.90
C VAL A 242 3.39 5.19 -9.05
N LEU A 243 3.75 5.57 -10.27
CA LEU A 243 4.86 6.49 -10.53
C LEU A 243 4.67 7.84 -9.84
N CYS A 244 3.49 8.45 -9.98
CA CYS A 244 3.11 9.69 -9.29
C CYS A 244 3.22 9.55 -7.77
N SER A 245 2.77 8.43 -7.21
CA SER A 245 2.87 8.15 -5.77
C SER A 245 4.33 8.00 -5.31
N LEU A 246 5.18 7.37 -6.11
CA LEU A 246 6.61 7.22 -5.83
C LEU A 246 7.34 8.57 -5.91
N ILE A 247 7.00 9.42 -6.88
CA ILE A 247 7.54 10.79 -6.96
C ILE A 247 7.22 11.55 -5.66
N LYS A 248 5.98 11.48 -5.15
CA LYS A 248 5.59 12.10 -3.87
C LYS A 248 6.32 11.50 -2.66
N ALA A 249 6.45 10.17 -2.65
CA ALA A 249 7.01 9.46 -1.51
C ALA A 249 8.51 9.70 -1.35
N ILE A 250 9.24 9.69 -2.47
CA ILE A 250 10.71 9.71 -2.54
C ILE A 250 11.24 11.11 -2.83
N LYS A 251 10.46 11.96 -3.52
CA LYS A 251 10.80 13.33 -3.93
C LYS A 251 11.95 13.38 -4.94
N SER A 252 12.79 14.42 -4.87
CA SER A 252 13.84 14.73 -5.85
C SER A 252 14.73 13.54 -6.25
N PRO A 253 15.20 12.66 -5.35
CA PRO A 253 16.02 11.50 -5.75
C PRO A 253 15.36 10.60 -6.80
N PHE A 254 14.04 10.43 -6.73
CA PHE A 254 13.32 9.63 -7.74
C PHE A 254 13.13 10.38 -9.05
N VAL A 255 12.97 11.70 -8.99
CA VAL A 255 12.88 12.54 -10.18
C VAL A 255 14.23 12.62 -10.91
N ASP A 256 15.34 12.62 -10.17
CA ASP A 256 16.69 12.57 -10.72
C ASP A 256 16.95 11.24 -11.45
N GLU A 257 16.54 10.13 -10.85
CA GLU A 257 16.64 8.80 -11.47
C GLU A 257 15.73 8.71 -12.72
N LEU A 258 14.54 9.31 -12.68
CA LEU A 258 13.66 9.45 -13.84
C LEU A 258 14.29 10.25 -14.97
N GLU A 259 15.00 11.33 -14.66
CA GLU A 259 15.72 12.13 -15.66
C GLU A 259 16.85 11.32 -16.30
N SER A 260 17.70 10.69 -15.48
CA SER A 260 18.87 9.92 -15.95
C SER A 260 18.50 8.74 -16.85
N SER A 261 17.30 8.18 -16.66
CA SER A 261 16.77 7.07 -17.45
C SER A 261 16.00 7.51 -18.71
N GLY A 262 15.87 8.82 -18.95
CA GLY A 262 15.04 9.39 -20.01
C GLY A 262 13.53 9.20 -19.78
N GLY A 263 13.13 8.89 -18.55
CA GLY A 263 11.74 8.66 -18.18
C GLY A 263 10.86 9.91 -18.29
N ILE A 264 11.44 11.09 -18.04
CA ILE A 264 10.71 12.37 -18.15
C ILE A 264 10.18 12.59 -19.55
N SER A 265 11.01 12.41 -20.60
CA SER A 265 10.57 12.55 -21.99
C SER A 265 9.42 11.59 -22.29
N LYS A 266 9.51 10.34 -21.84
CA LYS A 266 8.45 9.34 -22.06
C LYS A 266 7.14 9.75 -21.41
N ILE A 267 7.17 10.33 -20.21
CA ILE A 267 5.94 10.82 -19.54
C ILE A 267 5.34 11.98 -20.33
N VAL A 268 6.17 12.91 -20.82
CA VAL A 268 5.70 14.03 -21.66
C VAL A 268 5.11 13.52 -22.98
N ASP A 269 5.68 12.47 -23.57
CA ASP A 269 5.14 11.83 -24.77
C ASP A 269 3.77 11.17 -24.53
N LEU A 270 3.50 10.71 -23.30
CA LEU A 270 2.21 10.13 -22.91
C LEU A 270 1.07 11.15 -22.83
N LEU A 271 1.35 12.46 -22.88
CA LEU A 271 0.36 13.54 -23.00
C LEU A 271 -0.31 13.59 -24.40
N HIS A 272 -0.58 12.44 -24.99
CA HIS A 272 -1.14 12.31 -26.34
C HIS A 272 -2.38 13.19 -26.55
N TYR A 273 -2.55 13.64 -27.79
CA TYR A 273 -3.53 14.60 -28.27
C TYR A 273 -5.00 14.17 -28.23
N SER A 274 -5.37 13.12 -27.48
CA SER A 274 -6.76 12.65 -27.41
C SER A 274 -7.45 13.18 -26.15
N GLU A 275 -8.56 13.88 -26.34
CA GLU A 275 -9.37 14.57 -25.32
C GLU A 275 -9.82 13.71 -24.11
N ASP A 276 -9.93 12.39 -24.29
CA ASP A 276 -10.51 11.45 -23.32
C ASP A 276 -9.50 10.45 -22.72
N SER A 277 -8.21 10.70 -22.86
CA SER A 277 -7.21 9.75 -22.33
C SER A 277 -6.98 9.93 -20.84
N GLU A 278 -7.52 9.01 -20.03
CA GLU A 278 -7.16 8.88 -18.61
C GLU A 278 -5.65 8.71 -18.42
N ILE A 279 -4.94 8.15 -19.40
CA ILE A 279 -3.48 8.04 -19.42
C ILE A 279 -2.84 9.42 -19.51
N GLY A 280 -3.36 10.30 -20.38
CA GLY A 280 -2.89 11.69 -20.51
C GLY A 280 -3.08 12.48 -19.21
N LEU A 281 -4.21 12.30 -18.53
CA LEU A 281 -4.45 12.91 -17.22
C LEU A 281 -3.46 12.41 -16.16
N MET A 282 -3.20 11.09 -16.11
CA MET A 282 -2.22 10.53 -15.17
C MET A 282 -0.78 10.94 -15.50
N ALA A 283 -0.43 11.07 -16.77
CA ALA A 283 0.84 11.61 -17.21
C ALA A 283 0.98 13.08 -16.80
N PHE A 284 -0.08 13.88 -16.94
CA PHE A 284 -0.09 15.27 -16.48
C PHE A 284 0.07 15.38 -14.97
N ASN A 285 -0.59 14.51 -14.20
CA ASN A 285 -0.36 14.43 -12.76
C ASN A 285 1.12 14.13 -12.44
N CYS A 286 1.76 13.21 -13.16
CA CYS A 286 3.20 12.95 -13.00
C CYS A 286 4.03 14.20 -13.33
N VAL A 287 3.70 14.93 -14.40
CA VAL A 287 4.37 16.19 -14.78
C VAL A 287 4.27 17.24 -13.68
N LEU A 288 3.10 17.39 -13.05
CA LEU A 288 2.92 18.33 -11.93
C LEU A 288 3.82 17.96 -10.74
N GLU A 289 3.90 16.67 -10.38
CA GLU A 289 4.78 16.22 -9.29
C GLU A 289 6.27 16.35 -9.64
N ILE A 290 6.65 16.09 -10.90
CA ILE A 290 8.01 16.34 -11.38
C ILE A 290 8.32 17.85 -11.34
N GLY A 291 7.37 18.72 -11.69
CA GLY A 291 7.52 20.16 -11.54
C GLY A 291 7.72 20.61 -10.09
N TYR A 292 7.03 19.98 -9.15
CA TYR A 292 7.13 20.30 -7.73
C TYR A 292 8.46 19.83 -7.11
N PHE A 293 8.87 18.58 -7.34
CA PHE A 293 10.06 17.98 -6.69
C PHE A 293 11.34 18.00 -7.56
N GLY A 294 11.22 18.24 -8.85
CA GLY A 294 12.31 18.15 -9.81
C GLY A 294 13.33 19.27 -9.70
N ARG A 295 14.59 18.91 -9.89
CA ARG A 295 15.69 19.87 -9.99
C ARG A 295 15.74 20.49 -11.38
N LYS A 296 16.66 21.43 -11.57
CA LYS A 296 16.82 22.19 -12.82
C LYS A 296 16.89 21.27 -14.04
N GLU A 297 17.64 20.19 -13.95
CA GLU A 297 17.86 19.21 -15.03
C GLU A 297 16.55 18.53 -15.43
N SER A 298 15.75 18.11 -14.45
CA SER A 298 14.46 17.47 -14.66
C SER A 298 13.44 18.40 -15.31
N VAL A 299 13.40 19.66 -14.87
CA VAL A 299 12.50 20.67 -15.45
C VAL A 299 12.94 21.03 -16.88
N GLN A 300 14.24 21.18 -17.11
CA GLN A 300 14.77 21.41 -18.45
C GLN A 300 14.45 20.22 -19.38
N ALA A 301 14.54 18.98 -18.89
CA ALA A 301 14.18 17.80 -19.66
C ALA A 301 12.71 17.81 -20.09
N MET A 302 11.79 18.30 -19.24
CA MET A 302 10.38 18.48 -19.60
C MET A 302 10.21 19.54 -20.71
N LEU A 303 10.87 20.69 -20.58
CA LEU A 303 10.79 21.76 -21.59
C LEU A 303 11.39 21.32 -22.93
N ASN A 304 12.53 20.64 -22.91
CA ASN A 304 13.17 20.09 -24.09
C ASN A 304 12.32 19.00 -24.79
N ALA A 305 11.47 18.30 -24.04
CA ALA A 305 10.51 17.34 -24.58
C ALA A 305 9.24 18.00 -25.17
N GLY A 306 9.20 19.33 -25.25
CA GLY A 306 8.07 20.07 -25.83
C GLY A 306 6.83 20.07 -24.94
N LEU A 307 7.00 20.06 -23.61
CA LEU A 307 5.89 20.02 -22.67
C LEU A 307 4.91 21.19 -22.89
N ILE A 308 5.42 22.40 -23.07
CA ILE A 308 4.57 23.61 -23.11
C ILE A 308 3.67 23.60 -24.34
N GLU A 309 4.21 23.25 -25.50
CA GLU A 309 3.47 23.12 -26.75
C GLU A 309 2.35 22.08 -26.61
N LYS A 310 2.65 20.91 -26.03
CA LYS A 310 1.66 19.86 -25.76
C LYS A 310 0.56 20.34 -24.81
N LEU A 311 0.91 21.06 -23.75
CA LEU A 311 -0.08 21.60 -22.80
C LEU A 311 -0.98 22.68 -23.46
N VAL A 312 -0.42 23.54 -24.30
CA VAL A 312 -1.21 24.53 -25.05
C VAL A 312 -2.21 23.83 -25.99
N GLU A 313 -1.76 22.81 -26.70
CA GLU A 313 -2.63 22.03 -27.58
C GLU A 313 -3.73 21.31 -26.79
N LEU A 314 -3.40 20.66 -25.68
CA LEU A 314 -4.39 20.01 -24.80
C LEU A 314 -5.42 20.99 -24.21
N GLN A 315 -4.99 22.20 -23.83
CA GLN A 315 -5.89 23.25 -23.35
C GLN A 315 -6.85 23.73 -24.45
N ARG A 316 -6.41 23.73 -25.71
CA ARG A 316 -7.23 24.14 -26.86
C ARG A 316 -8.30 23.11 -27.23
N LEU A 317 -8.01 21.83 -27.03
CA LEU A 317 -8.95 20.73 -27.28
C LEU A 317 -10.18 20.75 -26.34
N GLY A 318 -10.26 21.71 -25.40
CA GLY A 318 -11.52 22.05 -24.73
C GLY A 318 -12.01 21.02 -23.70
N SER A 319 -11.22 19.99 -23.40
CA SER A 319 -11.53 19.07 -22.31
C SER A 319 -11.37 19.78 -20.96
N ASN A 320 -12.42 19.75 -20.13
CA ASN A 320 -12.43 20.34 -18.78
C ASN A 320 -11.26 19.85 -17.90
N GLN A 321 -10.67 18.70 -18.22
CA GLN A 321 -9.58 18.10 -17.46
C GLN A 321 -8.26 18.89 -17.62
N PHE A 322 -8.03 19.50 -18.80
CA PHE A 322 -6.80 20.23 -19.14
C PHE A 322 -6.95 21.76 -19.11
N THR A 323 -8.10 22.26 -18.65
CA THR A 323 -8.31 23.70 -18.45
C THR A 323 -7.24 24.26 -17.51
N GLY A 324 -6.53 25.29 -17.99
CA GLY A 324 -5.45 25.97 -17.28
C GLY A 324 -4.24 25.07 -16.97
N CYS A 325 -3.99 24.01 -17.76
CA CYS A 325 -2.90 23.08 -17.47
C CYS A 325 -1.51 23.73 -17.51
N VAL A 326 -1.29 24.69 -18.41
CA VAL A 326 -0.06 25.51 -18.46
C VAL A 326 0.12 26.30 -17.15
N VAL A 327 -0.96 26.91 -16.67
CA VAL A 327 -0.96 27.72 -15.44
C VAL A 327 -0.73 26.82 -14.23
N LYS A 328 -1.44 25.69 -14.13
CA LYS A 328 -1.25 24.68 -13.09
C LYS A 328 0.20 24.20 -13.03
N PHE A 329 0.81 23.89 -14.17
CA PHE A 329 2.21 23.50 -14.22
C PHE A 329 3.14 24.61 -13.74
N THR A 330 2.91 25.85 -14.19
CA THR A 330 3.75 26.99 -13.79
C THR A 330 3.63 27.27 -12.28
N ILE A 331 2.43 27.20 -11.71
CA ILE A 331 2.20 27.31 -10.27
C ILE A 331 3.00 26.23 -9.52
N GLN A 332 2.97 24.98 -9.99
CA GLN A 332 3.73 23.90 -9.35
C GLN A 332 5.23 24.14 -9.35
N LEU A 333 5.79 24.68 -10.46
CA LEU A 333 7.20 25.07 -10.49
C LEU A 333 7.52 26.19 -9.48
N GLU A 334 6.60 27.13 -9.29
CA GLU A 334 6.81 28.26 -8.37
C GLU A 334 6.72 27.86 -6.89
N ILE A 335 5.76 27.02 -6.52
CA ILE A 335 5.61 26.54 -5.14
C ILE A 335 6.52 25.33 -4.83
N GLY A 336 7.07 24.68 -5.85
CA GLY A 336 7.86 23.46 -5.75
C GLY A 336 9.12 23.57 -4.89
N GLU A 337 9.53 22.44 -4.33
CA GLU A 337 10.71 22.27 -3.47
C GLU A 337 12.02 22.11 -4.25
N GLY A 338 11.96 21.69 -5.53
CA GLY A 338 13.15 21.27 -6.29
C GLY A 338 14.01 22.39 -6.90
N LEU A 339 13.45 23.60 -7.06
CA LEU A 339 14.11 24.72 -7.76
C LEU A 339 14.48 25.88 -6.83
N ARG A 340 15.59 26.55 -7.11
CA ARG A 340 15.97 27.82 -6.48
C ARG A 340 15.13 28.97 -7.06
N GLN A 341 14.98 30.04 -6.29
CA GLN A 341 14.21 31.22 -6.72
C GLN A 341 14.69 31.85 -8.05
N ARG A 342 16.00 31.81 -8.34
CA ARG A 342 16.54 32.29 -9.63
C ARG A 342 16.15 31.38 -10.79
N GLU A 343 16.14 30.07 -10.57
CA GLU A 343 15.77 29.06 -11.57
C GLU A 343 14.27 29.13 -11.87
N LYS A 344 13.43 29.27 -10.83
CA LYS A 344 11.98 29.51 -10.97
C LYS A 344 11.69 30.70 -11.89
N ARG A 345 12.37 31.83 -11.68
CA ARG A 345 12.22 33.02 -12.54
C ARG A 345 12.70 32.78 -13.97
N SER A 346 13.81 32.06 -14.14
CA SER A 346 14.36 31.71 -15.47
C SER A 346 13.40 30.84 -16.26
N PHE A 347 12.90 29.76 -15.65
CA PHE A 347 11.95 28.86 -16.30
C PHE A 347 10.62 29.54 -16.58
N LYS A 348 10.15 30.44 -15.72
CA LYS A 348 8.96 31.26 -16.01
C LYS A 348 9.13 32.07 -17.30
N GLN A 349 10.29 32.68 -17.50
CA GLN A 349 10.59 33.43 -18.73
C GLN A 349 10.63 32.51 -19.95
N GLU A 350 11.30 31.37 -19.84
CA GLU A 350 11.38 30.37 -20.91
C GLU A 350 9.98 29.85 -21.31
N ILE A 351 9.12 29.54 -20.34
CA ILE A 351 7.73 29.14 -20.57
C ILE A 351 6.98 30.24 -21.34
N LEU A 352 7.09 31.50 -20.92
CA LEU A 352 6.43 32.63 -21.60
C LEU A 352 6.94 32.84 -23.04
N GLU A 353 8.23 32.60 -23.29
CA GLU A 353 8.79 32.65 -24.65
C GLU A 353 8.30 31.50 -25.52
N THR A 354 8.24 30.29 -24.97
CA THR A 354 7.73 29.11 -25.68
C THR A 354 6.23 29.22 -25.96
N LEU A 355 5.44 29.76 -25.02
CA LEU A 355 4.01 30.06 -25.22
C LEU A 355 3.77 30.98 -26.41
N LYS A 356 4.56 32.05 -26.54
CA LYS A 356 4.45 32.96 -27.69
C LYS A 356 4.73 32.28 -29.03
N LYS A 357 5.56 31.24 -29.05
CA LYS A 357 5.89 30.46 -30.26
C LYS A 357 4.85 29.37 -30.56
N GLY A 358 4.24 28.78 -29.53
CA GLY A 358 3.30 27.65 -29.66
C GLY A 358 1.82 28.02 -29.82
N CYS A 359 1.41 29.24 -29.44
CA CYS A 359 0.03 29.70 -29.61
C CYS A 359 -0.27 30.08 -31.07
N VAL A 360 -1.53 29.87 -31.49
CA VAL A 360 -1.99 30.16 -32.86
C VAL A 360 -2.25 31.66 -33.06
N SER A 361 -2.51 32.39 -31.98
CA SER A 361 -2.73 33.84 -32.03
C SER A 361 -2.08 34.57 -30.86
N GLU A 362 -1.74 35.85 -31.07
CA GLU A 362 -1.26 36.72 -30.00
C GLU A 362 -2.28 36.90 -28.87
N ALA A 363 -3.58 36.84 -29.17
CA ALA A 363 -4.64 36.94 -28.18
C ALA A 363 -4.69 35.70 -27.24
N GLU A 364 -4.54 34.50 -27.79
CA GLU A 364 -4.43 33.25 -27.03
C GLU A 364 -3.18 33.29 -26.14
N ALA A 365 -2.03 33.64 -26.72
CA ALA A 365 -0.77 33.78 -25.99
C ALA A 365 -0.88 34.80 -24.85
N ALA A 366 -1.48 35.95 -25.09
CA ALA A 366 -1.67 37.01 -24.09
C ALA A 366 -2.60 36.57 -22.96
N THR A 367 -3.65 35.82 -23.26
CA THR A 367 -4.60 35.31 -22.25
C THR A 367 -3.89 34.32 -21.32
N ILE A 368 -3.23 33.31 -21.87
CA ILE A 368 -2.50 32.31 -21.07
C ILE A 368 -1.33 32.95 -20.32
N ALA A 369 -0.58 33.87 -20.96
CA ALA A 369 0.51 34.58 -20.32
C ALA A 369 0.03 35.44 -19.14
N ALA A 370 -1.13 36.11 -19.28
CA ALA A 370 -1.73 36.84 -18.18
C ALA A 370 -2.05 35.89 -17.02
N GLU A 371 -2.70 34.76 -17.27
CA GLU A 371 -2.99 33.78 -16.22
C GLU A 371 -1.71 33.24 -15.54
N VAL A 372 -0.63 33.00 -16.30
CA VAL A 372 0.67 32.57 -15.75
C VAL A 372 1.34 33.66 -14.90
N LEU A 373 1.20 34.93 -15.29
CA LEU A 373 1.77 36.05 -14.54
C LEU A 373 0.97 36.35 -13.27
N TRP A 374 -0.36 36.29 -13.33
CA TRP A 374 -1.28 36.66 -12.23
C TRP A 374 -1.62 35.48 -11.30
N GLY A 375 -1.82 34.28 -11.84
CA GLY A 375 -2.17 33.07 -11.08
C GLY A 375 -1.04 32.52 -10.21
N ALA A 376 0.15 33.11 -10.32
CA ALA A 376 1.34 32.73 -9.56
C ALA A 376 1.78 33.81 -8.55
N SER A 377 0.93 34.81 -8.27
CA SER A 377 1.15 35.69 -7.13
C SER A 377 0.77 34.96 -5.82
N PRO A 378 1.60 35.06 -4.74
CA PRO A 378 1.36 34.38 -3.47
C PRO A 378 0.04 34.69 -2.79
#